data_AF-A0A971BTW2-F1
#
_entry.id   AF-A0A971BTW2-F1
#
_cell.length_a   1.000
_cell.length_b   1.000
_cell.length_c   1.000
_cell.angle_alpha   90.00
_cell.angle_beta   90.00
_cell.angle_gamma   90.00
#
_symmetry.space_group_name_H-M   'P 1'
#
loop_
_entity.id
_entity.type
_entity.pdbx_description
1 polymer ?
#
loop_
_entity_poly.entity_id
_entity_poly.type
_entity_poly.pdbx_seq_one_letter_code
_entity_poly.pdbx_strand_id
1 'polypeptide(L)'
;MNKTPTKRKISPVSREKRRKNFNDIIKFAVYSVIAIVVGLVGVGVHQWYEDEYKPMHETVIEVKGTEFDMEYFIEMLRYVSGENYQYAEYFTDYALRYIEYYEMIKQGAEELGITVSEKEITSIIKENDYNNTPVARDMIRASLLVPLLEEHFGAKIDATAAHSYVQAMFLESEAQVEEIKTRIANGESFEDIAAEL
;
A
#
# COMPACT_ATOMS: atom_id res chain seq x y z
N MET A 1 -51.76 -68.84 51.67
CA MET A 1 -50.98 -68.92 50.42
C MET A 1 -50.70 -67.50 49.94
N ASN A 2 -49.49 -66.96 50.17
CA ASN A 2 -49.06 -65.67 49.62
C ASN A 2 -47.75 -65.89 48.85
N LYS A 3 -47.75 -65.64 47.54
CA LYS A 3 -46.55 -65.62 46.70
C LYS A 3 -45.95 -64.21 46.75
N THR A 4 -44.78 -64.05 47.34
CA THR A 4 -44.01 -62.79 47.32
C THR A 4 -43.17 -62.68 46.04
N PRO A 5 -43.02 -61.46 45.46
CA PRO A 5 -42.35 -61.29 44.18
C PRO A 5 -40.83 -61.35 44.32
N THR A 6 -40.16 -62.10 43.44
CA THR A 6 -38.70 -62.22 43.41
C THR A 6 -38.06 -60.94 42.86
N LYS A 7 -37.25 -60.26 43.68
CA LYS A 7 -36.41 -59.14 43.22
C LYS A 7 -35.27 -59.67 42.33
N ARG A 8 -35.28 -59.31 41.04
CA ARG A 8 -34.20 -59.61 40.08
C ARG A 8 -32.89 -58.96 40.54
N LYS A 9 -31.87 -59.76 40.88
CA LYS A 9 -30.49 -59.28 41.10
C LYS A 9 -29.82 -59.05 39.74
N ILE A 10 -29.38 -57.82 39.51
CA ILE A 10 -28.70 -57.40 38.26
C ILE A 10 -27.25 -57.91 38.30
N SER A 11 -26.76 -58.52 37.21
CA SER A 11 -25.46 -59.21 37.16
C SER A 11 -24.25 -58.25 37.18
N PRO A 12 -23.09 -58.65 37.76
CA PRO A 12 -21.87 -57.82 37.81
C PRO A 12 -21.35 -57.39 36.43
N VAL A 13 -21.49 -58.28 35.43
CA VAL A 13 -21.07 -58.07 34.03
C VAL A 13 -21.78 -56.87 33.38
N SER A 14 -22.98 -56.53 33.84
CA SER A 14 -23.73 -55.39 33.33
C SER A 14 -23.28 -54.04 33.89
N ARG A 15 -22.54 -54.00 35.01
CA ARG A 15 -22.01 -52.76 35.62
C ARG A 15 -20.75 -52.24 34.91
N GLU A 16 -19.87 -53.12 34.46
CA GLU A 16 -18.66 -52.73 33.72
C GLU A 16 -18.95 -52.24 32.30
N LYS A 17 -19.85 -52.92 31.57
CA LYS A 17 -20.28 -52.48 30.23
C LYS A 17 -20.94 -51.10 30.26
N ARG A 18 -21.73 -50.80 31.31
CA ARG A 18 -22.34 -49.47 31.49
C ARG A 18 -21.32 -48.36 31.74
N ARG A 19 -20.22 -48.63 32.46
CA ARG A 19 -19.14 -47.64 32.68
C ARG A 19 -18.32 -47.36 31.43
N LYS A 20 -18.02 -48.39 30.63
CA LYS A 20 -17.35 -48.21 29.32
C LYS A 20 -18.22 -47.36 28.37
N ASN A 21 -19.49 -47.72 28.24
CA ASN A 21 -20.45 -46.95 27.43
C ASN A 21 -20.57 -45.49 27.93
N PHE A 22 -20.56 -45.26 29.25
CA PHE A 22 -20.65 -43.90 29.80
C PHE A 22 -19.39 -43.08 29.52
N ASN A 23 -18.19 -43.68 29.63
CA ASN A 23 -16.94 -43.01 29.28
C ASN A 23 -16.84 -42.72 27.77
N ASP A 24 -17.34 -43.62 26.92
CA ASP A 24 -17.38 -43.41 25.48
C ASP A 24 -18.38 -42.32 25.09
N ILE A 25 -19.52 -42.23 25.79
CA ILE A 25 -20.48 -41.12 25.65
C ILE A 25 -19.86 -39.79 26.09
N ILE A 26 -19.14 -39.75 27.22
CA ILE A 26 -18.45 -38.53 27.67
C ILE A 26 -17.38 -38.10 26.66
N LYS A 27 -16.56 -39.04 26.17
CA LYS A 27 -15.56 -38.74 25.14
C LYS A 27 -16.21 -38.20 23.88
N PHE A 28 -17.29 -38.83 23.40
CA PHE A 28 -18.04 -38.35 22.24
C PHE A 28 -18.60 -36.94 22.47
N ALA A 29 -19.16 -36.67 23.65
CA ALA A 29 -19.64 -35.34 24.00
C ALA A 29 -18.51 -34.31 23.99
N VAL A 30 -17.35 -34.62 24.61
CA VAL A 30 -16.19 -33.73 24.61
C VAL A 30 -15.66 -33.48 23.20
N TYR A 31 -15.49 -34.52 22.38
CA TYR A 31 -15.04 -34.35 20.99
C TYR A 31 -16.04 -33.57 20.14
N SER A 32 -17.35 -33.75 20.36
CA SER A 32 -18.38 -32.98 19.67
C SER A 32 -18.32 -31.49 20.02
N VAL A 33 -18.12 -31.15 21.29
CA VAL A 33 -17.96 -29.76 21.73
C VAL A 33 -16.70 -29.15 21.12
N ILE A 34 -15.57 -29.86 21.13
CA ILE A 34 -14.34 -29.40 20.49
C ILE A 34 -14.54 -29.18 18.99
N ALA A 35 -15.19 -30.11 18.29
CA ALA A 35 -15.47 -29.98 16.86
C ALA A 35 -16.37 -28.78 16.55
N ILE A 36 -17.39 -28.52 17.38
CA ILE A 36 -18.25 -27.33 17.25
C ILE A 36 -17.43 -26.06 17.45
N VAL A 37 -16.59 -26.00 18.49
CA VAL A 37 -15.74 -24.83 18.76
C VAL A 37 -14.77 -24.59 17.61
N VAL A 38 -14.08 -25.62 17.12
CA VAL A 38 -13.17 -25.51 15.96
C VAL A 38 -13.93 -25.08 14.71
N GLY A 39 -15.15 -25.60 14.48
CA GLY A 39 -15.99 -25.18 13.37
C GLY A 39 -16.39 -23.70 13.46
N LEU A 40 -16.82 -23.24 14.62
CA LEU A 40 -17.22 -21.84 14.84
C LEU A 40 -16.03 -20.88 14.74
N VAL A 41 -14.90 -21.24 15.34
CA VAL A 41 -13.65 -20.46 15.23
C VAL A 41 -13.17 -20.45 13.79
N GLY A 42 -13.20 -21.59 13.10
CA GLY A 42 -12.81 -21.69 11.69
C GLY A 42 -13.66 -20.82 10.77
N VAL A 43 -14.99 -20.81 10.96
CA VAL A 43 -15.90 -19.93 10.21
C VAL A 43 -15.61 -18.46 10.52
N GLY A 44 -15.43 -18.10 11.78
CA GLY A 44 -15.11 -16.72 12.17
C GLY A 44 -13.77 -16.23 11.61
N VAL A 45 -12.73 -17.07 11.66
CA VAL A 45 -11.41 -16.77 11.08
C VAL A 45 -11.48 -16.65 9.56
N HIS A 46 -12.22 -17.54 8.90
CA HIS A 46 -12.39 -17.49 7.46
C HIS A 46 -13.13 -16.23 7.01
N GLN A 47 -14.20 -15.86 7.71
CA GLN A 47 -14.95 -14.64 7.44
C GLN A 47 -14.11 -13.38 7.64
N TRP A 48 -13.38 -13.28 8.76
CA TRP A 48 -12.43 -12.18 8.99
C TRP A 48 -11.35 -12.11 7.91
N TYR A 49 -10.85 -13.26 7.46
CA TYR A 49 -9.84 -13.32 6.40
C TYR A 49 -10.37 -12.78 5.07
N GLU A 50 -11.59 -13.15 4.66
CA GLU A 50 -12.18 -12.69 3.40
C GLU A 50 -12.64 -11.23 3.45
N ASP A 51 -13.26 -10.80 4.56
CA ASP A 51 -13.90 -9.50 4.65
C ASP A 51 -12.92 -8.36 5.01
N GLU A 52 -11.90 -8.64 5.82
CA GLU A 52 -10.99 -7.60 6.36
C GLU A 52 -9.55 -7.80 5.89
N TYR A 53 -8.99 -8.99 6.09
CA TYR A 53 -7.55 -9.19 5.88
C TYR A 53 -7.17 -9.18 4.41
N LYS A 54 -7.81 -10.02 3.59
CA LYS A 54 -7.46 -10.18 2.18
C LYS A 54 -7.56 -8.85 1.41
N PRO A 55 -8.64 -8.05 1.50
CA PRO A 55 -8.74 -6.80 0.75
C PRO A 55 -7.65 -5.78 1.11
N MET A 56 -7.18 -5.76 2.36
CA MET A 56 -6.10 -4.86 2.79
C MET A 56 -4.72 -5.27 2.27
N HIS A 57 -4.55 -6.53 1.88
CA HIS A 57 -3.28 -7.08 1.38
C HIS A 57 -3.30 -7.33 -0.13
N GLU A 58 -4.32 -6.84 -0.85
CA GLU A 58 -4.34 -6.87 -2.31
C GLU A 58 -3.42 -5.77 -2.86
N THR A 59 -2.58 -6.14 -3.84
CA THR A 59 -1.64 -5.23 -4.50
C THR A 59 -2.39 -4.15 -5.28
N VAL A 60 -2.11 -2.89 -4.98
CA VAL A 60 -2.70 -1.71 -5.62
C VAL A 60 -1.85 -1.21 -6.77
N ILE A 61 -0.53 -1.18 -6.55
CA ILE A 61 0.44 -0.68 -7.52
C ILE A 61 1.74 -1.47 -7.37
N GLU A 62 2.37 -1.76 -8.50
CA GLU A 62 3.71 -2.32 -8.56
C GLU A 62 4.64 -1.28 -9.19
N VAL A 63 5.76 -0.99 -8.52
CA VAL A 63 6.76 -0.03 -8.99
C VAL A 63 8.09 -0.76 -9.11
N LYS A 64 8.50 -1.05 -10.36
CA LYS A 64 9.75 -1.75 -10.67
C LYS A 64 9.95 -3.06 -9.87
N GLY A 65 8.90 -3.87 -9.71
CA GLY A 65 8.96 -5.14 -8.98
C GLY A 65 8.73 -5.03 -7.46
N THR A 66 8.55 -3.83 -6.92
CA THR A 66 8.08 -3.64 -5.54
C THR A 66 6.56 -3.50 -5.55
N GLU A 67 5.87 -4.40 -4.84
CA GLU A 67 4.41 -4.39 -4.69
C GLU A 67 4.00 -3.57 -3.46
N PHE A 68 2.96 -2.74 -3.61
CA PHE A 68 2.34 -1.98 -2.54
C PHE A 68 0.88 -2.38 -2.40
N ASP A 69 0.48 -2.76 -1.19
CA ASP A 69 -0.86 -3.24 -0.88
C ASP A 69 -1.83 -2.12 -0.50
N MET A 70 -3.10 -2.49 -0.35
CA MET A 70 -4.18 -1.58 0.03
C MET A 70 -3.96 -0.93 1.40
N GLU A 71 -3.34 -1.62 2.35
CA GLU A 71 -2.99 -1.07 3.67
C GLU A 71 -1.99 0.09 3.51
N TYR A 72 -0.91 -0.13 2.78
CA TYR A 72 0.08 0.90 2.47
C TYR A 72 -0.55 2.07 1.71
N PHE A 73 -1.41 1.78 0.72
CA PHE A 73 -2.11 2.81 -0.04
C PHE A 73 -3.03 3.67 0.83
N ILE A 74 -3.86 3.05 1.68
CA ILE A 74 -4.76 3.78 2.59
C ILE A 74 -3.96 4.63 3.58
N GLU A 75 -2.84 4.12 4.06
CA GLU A 75 -1.96 4.89 4.93
C GLU A 75 -1.33 6.08 4.20
N MET A 76 -0.81 5.90 2.98
CA MET A 76 -0.35 7.01 2.15
C MET A 76 -1.46 8.03 1.91
N LEU A 77 -2.68 7.55 1.63
CA LEU A 77 -3.84 8.40 1.42
C LEU A 77 -4.17 9.25 2.66
N ARG A 78 -4.00 8.69 3.86
CA ARG A 78 -4.13 9.46 5.11
C ARG A 78 -3.07 10.54 5.24
N TYR A 79 -1.82 10.24 4.90
CA TYR A 79 -0.73 11.24 4.91
C TYR A 79 -1.01 12.38 3.92
N VAL A 80 -1.44 12.06 2.70
CA VAL A 80 -1.68 13.04 1.64
C VAL A 80 -2.94 13.86 1.88
N SER A 81 -4.00 13.24 2.40
CA SER A 81 -5.26 13.93 2.71
C SER A 81 -5.19 14.74 4.01
N GLY A 82 -4.30 14.38 4.94
CA GLY A 82 -4.13 15.05 6.22
C GLY A 82 -5.44 15.14 7.00
N GLU A 83 -5.79 16.34 7.48
CA GLU A 83 -7.05 16.59 8.20
C GLU A 83 -8.30 16.50 7.29
N ASN A 84 -8.11 16.51 5.96
CA ASN A 84 -9.19 16.45 4.97
C ASN A 84 -9.54 15.02 4.56
N TYR A 85 -9.40 14.04 5.46
CA TYR A 85 -9.69 12.63 5.18
C TYR A 85 -11.12 12.38 4.67
N GLN A 86 -12.09 13.22 5.04
CA GLN A 86 -13.45 13.19 4.50
C GLN A 86 -13.51 13.40 2.97
N TYR A 87 -12.45 13.97 2.39
CA TYR A 87 -12.27 14.22 0.96
C TYR A 87 -11.16 13.31 0.38
N ALA A 88 -10.82 12.21 1.05
CA ALA A 88 -9.75 11.29 0.65
C ALA A 88 -9.88 10.82 -0.82
N GLU A 89 -11.10 10.69 -1.34
CA GLU A 89 -11.35 10.33 -2.74
C GLU A 89 -10.60 11.22 -3.75
N TYR A 90 -10.47 12.52 -3.49
CA TYR A 90 -9.76 13.48 -4.35
C TYR A 90 -8.23 13.37 -4.25
N PHE A 91 -7.72 12.65 -3.25
CA PHE A 91 -6.30 12.48 -2.98
C PHE A 91 -5.75 11.13 -3.43
N THR A 92 -6.60 10.24 -3.96
CA THR A 92 -6.22 8.88 -4.41
C THR A 92 -5.10 8.91 -5.46
N ASP A 93 -5.24 9.72 -6.50
CA ASP A 93 -4.21 9.91 -7.54
C ASP A 93 -2.92 10.52 -6.99
N TYR A 94 -3.00 11.33 -5.94
CA TYR A 94 -1.80 11.88 -5.29
C TYR A 94 -1.09 10.82 -4.47
N ALA A 95 -1.84 9.99 -3.73
CA ALA A 95 -1.26 8.88 -2.99
C ALA A 95 -0.50 7.93 -3.93
N LEU A 96 -1.11 7.50 -5.04
CA LEU A 96 -0.42 6.65 -6.04
C LEU A 96 0.86 7.30 -6.56
N ARG A 97 0.80 8.59 -6.94
CA ARG A 97 1.98 9.32 -7.42
C ARG A 97 3.09 9.42 -6.38
N TYR A 98 2.75 9.59 -5.10
CA TYR A 98 3.75 9.62 -4.03
C TYR A 98 4.37 8.24 -3.77
N ILE A 99 3.58 7.16 -3.83
CA ILE A 99 4.10 5.79 -3.75
C ILE A 99 5.14 5.55 -4.86
N GLU A 100 4.76 5.85 -6.10
CA GLU A 100 5.65 5.74 -7.26
C GLU A 100 6.91 6.59 -7.10
N TYR A 101 6.73 7.88 -6.77
CA TYR A 101 7.84 8.81 -6.62
C TYR A 101 8.84 8.37 -5.54
N TYR A 102 8.36 8.00 -4.35
CA TYR A 102 9.25 7.59 -3.25
C TYR A 102 9.99 6.29 -3.56
N GLU A 103 9.34 5.32 -4.20
CA GLU A 103 10.00 4.08 -4.61
C GLU A 103 11.04 4.34 -5.71
N MET A 104 10.73 5.18 -6.69
CA MET A 104 11.67 5.57 -7.74
C MET A 104 12.91 6.28 -7.18
N ILE A 105 12.73 7.19 -6.21
CA ILE A 105 13.84 7.87 -5.52
C ILE A 105 14.68 6.86 -4.74
N LYS A 106 14.04 5.96 -3.99
CA LYS A 106 14.73 4.93 -3.19
C LYS A 106 15.58 4.02 -4.06
N GLN A 107 14.98 3.39 -5.07
CA GLN A 107 15.70 2.47 -5.98
C GLN A 107 16.74 3.21 -6.82
N GLY A 108 16.43 4.39 -7.34
CA GLY A 108 17.37 5.18 -8.14
C GLY A 108 18.60 5.62 -7.34
N ALA A 109 18.43 5.97 -6.05
CA ALA A 109 19.56 6.25 -5.18
C ALA A 109 20.40 5.02 -4.87
N GLU A 110 19.75 3.87 -4.63
CA GLU A 110 20.45 2.59 -4.38
C GLU A 110 21.31 2.16 -5.58
N GLU A 111 20.79 2.29 -6.80
CA GLU A 111 21.55 2.04 -8.05
C GLU A 111 22.82 2.92 -8.16
N LEU A 112 22.80 4.11 -7.57
CA LEU A 112 23.92 5.05 -7.53
C LEU A 112 24.81 4.88 -6.29
N GLY A 113 24.49 3.95 -5.40
CA GLY A 113 25.20 3.75 -4.12
C GLY A 113 24.99 4.88 -3.11
N ILE A 114 23.93 5.67 -3.26
CA ILE A 114 23.55 6.76 -2.35
C ILE A 114 22.56 6.21 -1.32
N THR A 115 22.89 6.33 -0.04
CA THR A 115 22.09 5.76 1.04
C THR A 115 21.91 6.76 2.18
N VAL A 116 20.80 6.65 2.91
CA VAL A 116 20.55 7.38 4.15
C VAL A 116 20.48 6.40 5.32
N SER A 117 20.81 6.86 6.53
CA SER A 117 20.88 5.96 7.68
C SER A 117 19.51 5.72 8.31
N GLU A 118 19.23 4.47 8.69
CA GLU A 118 18.00 4.12 9.43
C GLU A 118 17.89 4.85 10.77
N LYS A 119 19.03 5.23 11.36
CA LYS A 119 19.09 6.02 12.58
C LYS A 119 18.55 7.43 12.35
N GLU A 120 18.93 8.07 11.26
CA GLU A 120 18.47 9.42 10.91
C GLU A 120 16.96 9.43 10.64
N ILE A 121 16.45 8.47 9.87
CA ILE A 121 15.01 8.30 9.65
C ILE A 121 14.27 8.15 10.99
N THR A 122 14.78 7.29 11.88
CA THR A 122 14.16 7.05 13.19
C THR A 122 14.21 8.28 14.08
N SER A 123 15.29 9.06 14.04
CA SER A 123 15.37 10.34 14.75
C SER A 123 14.31 11.32 14.27
N ILE A 124 14.14 11.50 12.95
CA ILE A 124 13.15 12.41 12.38
C ILE A 124 11.73 11.99 12.77
N ILE A 125 11.41 10.70 12.68
CA ILE A 125 10.11 10.16 13.12
C ILE A 125 9.84 10.53 14.57
N LYS A 126 10.82 10.35 15.46
CA LYS A 126 10.69 10.65 16.89
C LYS A 126 10.60 12.15 17.17
N GLU A 127 11.40 12.97 16.50
CA GLU A 127 11.43 14.42 16.69
C GLU A 127 10.13 15.09 16.27
N ASN A 128 9.45 14.53 15.26
CA ASN A 128 8.19 15.06 14.73
C ASN A 128 6.94 14.33 15.26
N ASP A 129 7.10 13.40 16.20
CA ASP A 129 6.01 12.59 16.77
C ASP A 129 5.16 11.88 15.70
N TYR A 130 5.81 11.38 14.65
CA TYR A 130 5.15 10.63 13.59
C TYR A 130 4.94 9.17 13.99
N ASN A 131 3.87 8.57 13.47
CA ASN A 131 3.70 7.12 13.55
C ASN A 131 4.85 6.44 12.79
N ASN A 132 5.52 5.49 13.44
CA ASN A 132 6.63 4.76 12.83
C ASN A 132 6.11 3.62 11.95
N THR A 133 5.63 3.98 10.76
CA THR A 133 5.03 3.05 9.80
C THR A 133 5.87 2.94 8.54
N PRO A 134 5.71 1.88 7.72
CA PRO A 134 6.45 1.74 6.47
C PRO A 134 6.32 2.97 5.56
N VAL A 135 5.11 3.51 5.43
CA VAL A 135 4.83 4.72 4.64
C VAL A 135 5.61 5.93 5.16
N ALA A 136 5.57 6.19 6.47
CA ALA A 136 6.29 7.31 7.07
C ALA A 136 7.80 7.20 6.84
N ARG A 137 8.35 5.99 7.00
CA ARG A 137 9.77 5.71 6.81
C ARG A 137 10.19 5.94 5.37
N ASP A 138 9.42 5.48 4.40
CA ASP A 138 9.73 5.60 2.98
C ASP A 138 9.60 7.04 2.49
N MET A 139 8.60 7.79 2.98
CA MET A 139 8.48 9.23 2.73
C MET A 139 9.68 10.03 3.26
N ILE A 140 10.11 9.76 4.50
CA ILE A 140 11.28 10.43 5.10
C ILE A 140 12.56 10.00 4.39
N ARG A 141 12.69 8.72 4.04
CA ARG A 141 13.84 8.23 3.27
C ARG A 141 13.95 8.97 1.95
N ALA A 142 12.86 9.07 1.20
CA ALA A 142 12.86 9.78 -0.07
C ALA A 142 13.19 11.27 0.11
N SER A 143 12.63 11.95 1.12
CA SER A 143 12.92 13.37 1.35
C SER A 143 14.38 13.64 1.71
N LEU A 144 15.06 12.70 2.37
CA LEU A 144 16.51 12.77 2.65
C LEU A 144 17.37 12.43 1.43
N LEU A 145 16.89 11.54 0.55
CA LEU A 145 17.62 11.14 -0.66
C LEU A 145 17.57 12.18 -1.78
N VAL A 146 16.46 12.92 -1.92
CA VAL A 146 16.30 13.97 -2.94
C VAL A 146 17.47 14.97 -2.97
N PRO A 147 17.85 15.65 -1.87
CA PRO A 147 18.95 16.62 -1.91
C PRO A 147 20.30 15.96 -2.23
N LEU A 148 20.52 14.70 -1.84
CA LEU A 148 21.74 13.96 -2.17
C LEU A 148 21.81 13.63 -3.67
N LEU A 149 20.66 13.29 -4.27
CA LEU A 149 20.55 13.08 -5.72
C LEU A 149 20.73 14.40 -6.48
N GLU A 150 20.15 15.49 -6.00
CA GLU A 150 20.34 16.83 -6.58
C GLU A 150 21.81 17.24 -6.56
N GLU A 151 22.52 17.02 -5.46
CA GLU A 151 23.97 17.25 -5.37
C GLU A 151 24.74 16.36 -6.36
N HIS A 152 24.41 15.06 -6.41
CA HIS A 152 25.06 14.10 -7.29
C HIS A 152 24.92 14.45 -8.77
N PHE A 153 23.73 14.84 -9.21
CA PHE A 153 23.50 15.23 -10.61
C PHE A 153 23.96 16.66 -10.88
N GLY A 154 23.78 17.57 -9.94
CA GLY A 154 24.24 18.97 -10.04
C GLY A 154 25.74 19.07 -10.25
N ALA A 155 26.53 18.24 -9.57
CA ALA A 155 27.99 18.18 -9.75
C ALA A 155 28.43 17.73 -11.17
N LYS A 156 27.52 17.13 -11.95
CA LYS A 156 27.78 16.69 -13.34
C LYS A 156 27.33 17.70 -14.38
N ILE A 157 26.66 18.78 -13.98
CA ILE A 157 26.20 19.83 -14.87
C ILE A 157 27.29 20.90 -14.95
N ASP A 158 27.69 21.26 -16.17
CA ASP A 158 28.64 22.35 -16.37
C ASP A 158 28.07 23.67 -15.83
N ALA A 159 28.90 24.47 -15.16
CA ALA A 159 28.52 25.78 -14.64
C ALA A 159 28.05 26.75 -15.75
N THR A 160 28.35 26.44 -17.01
CA THR A 160 27.92 27.20 -18.18
C THR A 160 27.38 26.23 -19.22
N ALA A 161 26.19 26.53 -19.75
CA ALA A 161 25.61 25.83 -20.89
C ALA A 161 25.13 26.85 -21.93
N ALA A 162 24.98 26.43 -23.18
CA ALA A 162 24.36 27.26 -24.21
C ALA A 162 22.90 27.53 -23.82
N HIS A 163 22.57 28.77 -23.50
CA HIS A 163 21.20 29.17 -23.21
C HIS A 163 20.44 29.33 -24.52
N SER A 164 19.35 28.57 -24.68
CA SER A 164 18.42 28.73 -25.79
C SER A 164 17.22 29.54 -25.32
N TYR A 165 17.02 30.72 -25.89
CA TYR A 165 15.80 31.50 -25.68
C TYR A 165 14.72 30.98 -26.62
N VAL A 166 13.68 30.35 -26.07
CA VAL A 166 12.59 29.79 -26.85
C VAL A 166 11.45 30.80 -26.92
N GLN A 167 11.07 31.20 -28.14
CA GLN A 167 9.87 31.97 -28.41
C GLN A 167 8.78 31.03 -28.94
N ALA A 168 7.54 31.22 -28.49
CA ALA A 168 6.40 30.41 -28.90
C ALA A 168 5.24 31.32 -29.33
N MET A 169 4.55 30.92 -30.41
CA MET A 169 3.41 31.62 -30.98
C MET A 169 2.29 30.60 -31.18
N PHE A 170 1.11 30.93 -30.66
CA PHE A 170 -0.09 30.11 -30.85
C PHE A 170 -0.80 30.55 -32.13
N LEU A 171 -1.09 29.58 -32.99
CA LEU A 171 -1.66 29.80 -34.31
C LEU A 171 -2.93 28.99 -34.49
N GLU A 172 -3.90 29.54 -35.21
CA GLU A 172 -5.25 28.99 -35.32
C GLU A 172 -5.34 27.79 -36.29
N SER A 173 -4.34 27.62 -37.18
CA SER A 173 -4.34 26.54 -38.17
C SER A 173 -2.94 26.15 -38.68
N GLU A 174 -2.84 24.95 -39.23
CA GLU A 174 -1.62 24.46 -39.90
C GLU A 174 -1.25 25.31 -41.13
N ALA A 175 -2.23 25.84 -41.86
CA ALA A 175 -1.98 26.75 -42.98
C ALA A 175 -1.26 28.03 -42.53
N GLN A 176 -1.68 28.60 -41.39
CA GLN A 176 -1.05 29.78 -40.80
C GLN A 176 0.38 29.46 -40.30
N VAL A 177 0.61 28.25 -39.79
CA VAL A 177 1.95 27.77 -39.41
C VAL A 177 2.89 27.75 -40.61
N GLU A 178 2.46 27.19 -41.75
CA GLU A 178 3.32 27.10 -42.94
C GLU A 178 3.63 28.47 -43.56
N GLU A 179 2.66 29.39 -43.53
CA GLU A 179 2.87 30.78 -43.93
C GLU A 179 3.93 31.45 -43.04
N ILE A 180 3.76 31.37 -41.71
CA ILE A 180 4.67 32.01 -40.75
C ILE A 180 6.07 31.38 -40.78
N LYS A 181 6.17 30.06 -40.94
CA LYS A 181 7.47 29.40 -41.18
C LYS A 181 8.17 29.97 -42.40
N THR A 182 7.44 30.21 -43.48
CA THR A 182 7.99 30.80 -44.71
C THR A 182 8.45 32.23 -44.47
N ARG A 183 7.66 33.03 -43.74
CA ARG A 183 8.01 34.41 -43.34
C ARG A 183 9.30 34.46 -42.51
N ILE A 184 9.40 33.62 -41.49
CA ILE A 184 10.60 33.49 -40.64
C ILE A 184 11.81 33.02 -41.47
N ALA A 185 11.62 32.03 -42.35
CA ALA A 185 12.70 31.52 -43.23
C ALA A 185 13.20 32.60 -44.22
N ASN A 186 12.34 33.56 -44.58
CA ASN A 186 12.69 34.72 -45.41
C ASN A 186 13.35 35.87 -44.62
N GLY A 187 13.54 35.70 -43.30
CA GLY A 187 14.28 36.64 -42.45
C GLY A 187 13.40 37.69 -41.74
N GLU A 188 12.09 37.53 -41.75
CA GLU A 188 11.19 38.40 -41.00
C GLU A 188 11.25 38.10 -39.48
N SER A 189 11.11 39.13 -38.65
CA SER A 189 11.25 39.01 -37.20
C SER A 189 10.08 38.25 -36.59
N PHE A 190 10.38 37.30 -35.69
CA PHE A 190 9.36 36.58 -34.93
C PHE A 190 8.47 37.54 -34.11
N GLU A 191 9.07 38.58 -33.51
CA GLU A 191 8.36 39.56 -32.68
C GLU A 191 7.41 40.43 -33.52
N ASP A 192 7.83 40.80 -34.73
CA ASP A 192 7.01 41.60 -35.64
C ASP A 192 5.81 40.77 -36.11
N ILE A 193 6.03 39.52 -36.51
CA ILE A 193 4.94 38.59 -36.87
C ILE A 193 3.98 38.39 -35.69
N ALA A 194 4.51 38.25 -34.47
CA ALA A 194 3.69 38.06 -33.28
C ALA A 194 2.78 39.26 -32.97
N ALA A 195 3.22 40.48 -33.29
CA ALA A 195 2.47 41.71 -33.03
C ALA A 195 1.34 41.95 -34.06
N GLU A 196 1.37 41.27 -35.20
CA GLU A 196 0.39 41.41 -36.28
C GLU A 196 -0.83 40.48 -36.15
N LEU A 197 -0.70 39.42 -35.35
CA LEU A 197 -1.70 38.37 -35.17
C LEU A 197 -2.63 38.69 -33.99
#